data_AF-A0A1H5HSG3-F1
#
_entry.id   AF-A0A1H5HSG3-F1
#
_cell.length_a   1.000
_cell.length_b   1.000
_cell.length_c   1.000
_cell.angle_alpha   90.00
_cell.angle_beta   90.00
_cell.angle_gamma   90.00
#
_symmetry.space_group_name_H-M   'P 1'
#
loop_
_entity.id
_entity.type
_entity.pdbx_description
1 polymer ?
#
loop_
_entity_poly.entity_id
_entity_poly.type
_entity_poly.pdbx_seq_one_letter_code
_entity_poly.pdbx_strand_id
1 'polypeptide(L)'
;MQRIGVVTFPGFHVVSFAALSVFEVANSEFGERRYDVHFISETGGPLRTSAGLLVETEPFDDSVFDTLIIGGSTEPSFTPSRGLLMYLRKASEISRRVAATCVGAFTLAEAGLLDGKRATTHWNYTRELQLRYPKIKVQEDQIFVIDGSIWTSAGMTATIDLALAMIEKDIGSELARAVAKKMVIHHQRSGGQSQFSAVFQLEPKSDRVQAALAFARKNLHTRLTVERLAEAAHLSPRQFRRAFADETGVLPAKAIENLRLEAARLMLADSRHPLETIAQQTGFADRERMRRAFLRVFGQPPQAMRRQVRRARQLDRNVPSGSLRALRDADQMISPAAATLQRNAPSGDS
;
A
#
# COMPACT_ATOMS: atom_id res chain seq x y z
N MET A 1 19.79 16.37 4.58
CA MET A 1 18.64 16.43 3.65
C MET A 1 18.74 15.25 2.71
N GLN A 2 17.69 14.44 2.58
CA GLN A 2 17.64 13.26 1.71
C GLN A 2 16.98 13.64 0.37
N ARG A 3 17.65 13.36 -0.74
CA ARG A 3 17.14 13.64 -2.09
C ARG A 3 16.34 12.45 -2.60
N ILE A 4 15.13 12.70 -3.07
CA ILE A 4 14.21 11.72 -3.63
C ILE A 4 14.02 12.04 -5.12
N GLY A 5 14.48 11.15 -6.00
CA GLY A 5 14.22 11.24 -7.43
C GLY A 5 12.96 10.44 -7.78
N VAL A 6 11.90 11.13 -8.18
CA VAL A 6 10.66 10.52 -8.67
C VAL A 6 10.77 10.36 -10.17
N VAL A 7 11.03 9.13 -10.60
CA VAL A 7 11.18 8.78 -12.02
C VAL A 7 9.79 8.76 -12.65
N THR A 8 9.57 9.69 -13.57
CA THR A 8 8.29 9.93 -14.26
C THR A 8 8.44 9.78 -15.76
N PHE A 9 7.31 9.50 -16.42
CA PHE A 9 7.20 9.27 -17.86
C PHE A 9 5.78 9.64 -18.31
N PRO A 10 5.53 9.89 -19.61
CA PRO A 10 4.20 10.25 -20.10
C PRO A 10 3.11 9.26 -19.65
N GLY A 11 2.01 9.78 -19.10
CA GLY A 11 0.88 8.97 -18.65
C GLY A 11 1.05 8.31 -17.28
N PHE A 12 2.08 8.68 -16.50
CA PHE A 12 2.22 8.16 -15.13
C PHE A 12 1.01 8.51 -14.26
N HIS A 13 0.69 7.63 -13.32
CA HIS A 13 -0.53 7.69 -12.54
C HIS A 13 -0.41 8.72 -11.41
N VAL A 14 -1.34 9.68 -11.36
CA VAL A 14 -1.32 10.77 -10.37
C VAL A 14 -1.34 10.30 -8.92
N VAL A 15 -1.94 9.13 -8.64
CA VAL A 15 -1.94 8.53 -7.28
C VAL A 15 -0.52 8.27 -6.75
N SER A 16 0.49 8.16 -7.61
CA SER A 16 1.89 8.03 -7.19
C SER A 16 2.35 9.25 -6.38
N PHE A 17 1.70 10.41 -6.56
CA PHE A 17 1.92 11.61 -5.76
C PHE A 17 1.48 11.48 -4.31
N ALA A 18 0.63 10.52 -3.97
CA ALA A 18 0.21 10.32 -2.58
C ALA A 18 1.39 10.02 -1.66
N ALA A 19 2.44 9.35 -2.15
CA ALA A 19 3.69 9.16 -1.41
C ALA A 19 4.42 10.49 -1.12
N LEU A 20 4.29 11.48 -2.01
CA LEU A 20 4.98 12.77 -1.91
C LEU A 20 4.40 13.62 -0.80
N SER A 21 3.07 13.62 -0.66
CA SER A 21 2.40 14.28 0.47
C SER A 21 2.90 13.75 1.81
N VAL A 22 3.31 12.47 1.91
CA VAL A 22 3.90 11.93 3.15
C VAL A 22 5.22 12.61 3.49
N PHE A 23 6.10 12.80 2.49
CA PHE A 23 7.39 13.47 2.70
C PHE A 23 7.24 14.98 2.96
N GLU A 24 6.27 15.62 2.29
CA GLU A 24 5.90 17.01 2.53
C GLU A 24 5.45 17.22 3.99
N VAL A 25 4.51 16.40 4.44
CA VAL A 25 4.02 16.43 5.83
C VAL A 25 5.15 16.10 6.81
N ALA A 26 6.07 15.18 6.46
CA ALA A 26 7.23 14.89 7.29
C ALA A 26 8.14 16.10 7.49
N ASN A 27 8.37 16.89 6.43
CA ASN A 27 9.14 18.14 6.56
C ASN A 27 8.42 19.14 7.47
N SER A 28 7.10 19.28 7.34
CA SER A 28 6.30 20.17 8.20
C SER A 28 6.31 19.73 9.67
N GLU A 29 6.12 18.44 9.95
CA GLU A 29 6.10 17.90 11.32
C GLU A 29 7.49 17.90 11.97
N PHE A 30 8.55 17.78 11.17
CA PHE A 30 9.92 17.83 11.67
C PHE A 30 10.45 19.27 11.85
N GLY A 31 9.89 20.24 11.13
CA GLY A 31 10.27 21.66 11.22
C GLY A 31 11.47 22.08 10.36
N GLU A 32 12.04 21.16 9.57
CA GLU A 32 13.07 21.45 8.56
C GLU A 32 12.86 20.58 7.30
N ARG A 33 13.43 21.00 6.16
CA ARG A 33 13.39 20.24 4.90
C ARG A 33 14.31 19.01 5.00
N ARG A 34 13.74 17.88 5.44
CA ARG A 34 14.42 16.58 5.54
C ARG A 34 14.44 15.83 4.23
N TYR A 35 13.35 15.91 3.47
CA TYR A 35 13.19 15.26 2.18
C TYR A 35 13.07 16.33 1.09
N ASP A 36 13.89 16.16 0.05
CA ASP A 36 13.90 17.01 -1.12
C ASP A 36 13.46 16.20 -2.33
N VAL A 37 12.27 16.47 -2.85
CA VAL A 37 11.62 15.69 -3.90
C VAL A 37 11.85 16.36 -5.24
N HIS A 38 12.45 15.62 -6.17
CA HIS A 38 12.68 16.04 -7.55
C HIS A 38 11.90 15.13 -8.49
N PHE A 39 11.22 15.70 -9.48
CA PHE A 39 10.66 14.93 -10.58
C PHE A 39 11.69 14.86 -11.70
N ILE A 40 12.01 13.64 -12.13
CA ILE A 40 13.00 13.40 -13.18
C ILE A 40 12.39 12.57 -14.32
N SER A 41 12.80 12.87 -15.55
CA SER A 41 12.41 12.14 -16.75
C SER A 41 13.56 12.08 -17.76
N GLU A 42 13.44 11.24 -18.79
CA GLU A 42 14.54 11.00 -19.74
C GLU A 42 15.03 12.27 -20.43
N THR A 43 14.12 13.18 -20.79
CA THR A 43 14.45 14.42 -21.51
C THR A 43 14.24 15.68 -20.69
N GLY A 44 13.64 15.57 -19.49
CA GLY A 44 13.16 16.72 -18.73
C GLY A 44 11.95 17.40 -19.39
N GLY A 45 11.54 18.53 -18.82
CA GLY A 45 10.43 19.37 -19.27
C GLY A 45 9.05 18.89 -18.79
N PRO A 46 7.97 19.48 -19.33
CA PRO A 46 6.61 19.22 -18.87
C PRO A 46 6.11 17.85 -19.35
N LEU A 47 5.69 17.01 -18.40
CA LEU A 47 5.06 15.72 -18.66
C LEU A 47 3.58 15.72 -18.30
N ARG A 48 2.77 15.14 -19.18
CA ARG A 48 1.34 14.94 -18.93
C ARG A 48 1.11 13.65 -18.14
N THR A 49 0.47 13.77 -16.98
CA THR A 49 0.02 12.66 -16.15
C THR A 49 -1.21 11.95 -16.75
N SER A 50 -1.57 10.78 -16.21
CA SER A 50 -2.81 10.08 -16.59
C SER A 50 -4.10 10.88 -16.36
N ALA A 51 -4.07 11.87 -15.45
CA ALA A 51 -5.20 12.75 -15.13
C ALA A 51 -5.17 14.07 -15.94
N GLY A 52 -4.23 14.22 -16.88
CA GLY A 52 -4.12 15.39 -17.75
C GLY A 52 -3.33 16.57 -17.17
N LEU A 53 -2.95 16.54 -15.89
CA LEU A 53 -2.07 17.54 -15.26
C LEU A 53 -0.67 17.52 -15.90
N LEU A 54 -0.07 18.69 -16.06
CA LEU A 54 1.34 18.84 -16.46
C LEU A 54 2.23 18.97 -15.24
N VAL A 55 3.36 18.26 -15.26
CA VAL A 55 4.35 18.20 -14.18
C VAL A 55 5.70 18.51 -14.79
N GLU A 56 6.39 19.51 -14.26
CA GLU A 56 7.72 19.87 -14.71
C GLU A 56 8.75 18.87 -14.19
N THR A 57 9.70 18.47 -15.04
CA THR A 57 10.71 17.45 -14.71
C THR A 57 12.11 17.89 -15.10
N GLU A 58 13.09 17.49 -14.30
CA GLU A 58 14.50 17.61 -14.62
C GLU A 58 14.93 16.44 -15.53
N PRO A 59 15.84 16.65 -16.49
CA PRO A 59 16.35 15.55 -17.32
C PRO A 59 17.20 14.58 -16.49
N PHE A 60 17.30 13.34 -16.95
CA PHE A 60 18.27 12.39 -16.38
C PHE A 60 19.70 12.93 -16.55
N ASP A 61 20.42 12.98 -15.45
CA ASP A 61 21.80 13.42 -15.37
C ASP A 61 22.60 12.53 -14.38
N ASP A 62 23.77 13.00 -13.98
CA ASP A 62 24.61 12.32 -12.98
C ASP A 62 24.29 12.72 -11.53
N SER A 63 23.16 13.41 -11.28
CA SER A 63 22.73 13.75 -9.93
C SER A 63 22.46 12.51 -9.09
N VAL A 64 22.99 12.51 -7.87
CA VAL A 64 22.80 11.41 -6.92
C VAL A 64 21.54 11.65 -6.08
N PHE A 65 20.68 10.63 -6.04
CA PHE A 65 19.49 10.57 -5.20
C PHE A 65 19.65 9.49 -4.13
N ASP A 66 19.30 9.80 -2.89
CA ASP A 66 19.28 8.83 -1.78
C ASP A 66 18.20 7.77 -1.99
N THR A 67 17.04 8.19 -2.54
CA THR A 67 15.93 7.30 -2.88
C THR A 67 15.46 7.57 -4.30
N LEU A 68 15.35 6.54 -5.11
CA LEU A 68 14.63 6.59 -6.39
C LEU A 68 13.25 5.96 -6.23
N ILE A 69 12.21 6.62 -6.73
CA ILE A 69 10.85 6.10 -6.74
C ILE A 69 10.34 6.08 -8.17
N ILE A 70 10.06 4.88 -8.68
CA ILE A 70 9.46 4.70 -10.00
C ILE A 70 7.95 4.79 -9.84
N GLY A 71 7.37 5.82 -10.48
CA GLY A 71 5.92 5.99 -10.55
C GLY A 71 5.25 4.83 -11.29
N GLY A 72 4.03 4.48 -10.88
CA GLY A 72 3.21 3.52 -11.61
C GLY A 72 2.56 4.16 -12.85
N SER A 73 2.31 3.37 -13.88
CA SER A 73 1.40 3.70 -14.99
C SER A 73 -0.03 3.22 -14.69
N THR A 74 -0.99 3.64 -15.52
CA THR A 74 -2.36 3.09 -15.51
C THR A 74 -2.39 1.61 -15.87
N GLU A 75 -1.51 1.17 -16.78
CA GLU A 75 -1.45 -0.22 -17.24
C GLU A 75 -0.01 -0.73 -17.40
N PRO A 76 0.23 -2.06 -17.31
CA PRO A 76 1.56 -2.68 -17.50
C PRO A 76 2.10 -2.58 -18.94
N SER A 77 1.28 -2.10 -19.89
CA SER A 77 1.62 -1.93 -21.31
C SER A 77 2.65 -0.82 -21.56
N PHE A 78 3.01 -0.04 -20.53
CA PHE A 78 4.16 0.86 -20.59
C PHE A 78 5.45 0.06 -20.85
N THR A 79 6.05 0.30 -22.01
CA THR A 79 7.35 -0.27 -22.36
C THR A 79 8.43 0.76 -22.05
N PRO A 80 9.30 0.52 -21.05
CA PRO A 80 10.32 1.48 -20.69
C PRO A 80 11.35 1.64 -21.81
N SER A 81 11.78 2.88 -22.06
CA SER A 81 12.84 3.16 -23.03
C SER A 81 14.17 2.57 -22.59
N ARG A 82 15.08 2.36 -23.56
CA ARG A 82 16.44 1.93 -23.24
C ARG A 82 17.17 2.94 -22.35
N GLY A 83 16.95 4.25 -22.55
CA GLY A 83 17.55 5.29 -21.71
C GLY A 83 17.09 5.20 -20.26
N LEU A 84 15.79 5.04 -20.03
CA LEU A 84 15.22 4.82 -18.70
C LEU A 84 15.82 3.58 -18.01
N LEU A 85 15.91 2.45 -18.71
CA LEU A 85 16.47 1.22 -18.15
C LEU A 85 17.95 1.38 -17.78
N MET A 86 18.74 2.04 -18.64
CA MET A 86 20.16 2.31 -18.36
C MET A 86 20.34 3.26 -17.18
N TYR A 87 19.54 4.32 -17.11
CA TYR A 87 19.55 5.27 -16.00
C TYR A 87 19.25 4.55 -14.67
N LEU A 88 18.18 3.74 -14.63
CA LEU A 88 17.81 3.00 -13.42
C LEU A 88 18.90 2.05 -12.95
N ARG A 89 19.56 1.33 -13.87
CA ARG A 89 20.68 0.45 -13.52
C ARG A 89 21.82 1.25 -12.87
N LYS A 90 22.31 2.30 -13.55
CA LYS A 90 23.41 3.14 -13.05
C LYS A 90 23.06 3.79 -11.70
N ALA A 91 21.89 4.43 -11.63
CA ALA A 91 21.48 5.16 -10.45
C ALA A 91 21.22 4.21 -9.25
N SER A 92 20.78 2.97 -9.50
CA SER A 92 20.59 1.97 -8.43
C SER A 92 21.88 1.53 -7.72
N GLU A 93 23.04 1.65 -8.36
CA GLU A 93 24.33 1.28 -7.77
C GLU A 93 24.79 2.28 -6.70
N ILE A 94 24.36 3.54 -6.84
CA ILE A 94 24.77 4.65 -5.97
C ILE A 94 23.65 5.12 -5.04
N SER A 95 22.39 4.83 -5.36
CA SER A 95 21.26 5.12 -4.48
C SER A 95 21.19 4.14 -3.31
N ARG A 96 20.95 4.68 -2.11
CA ARG A 96 20.73 3.87 -0.90
C ARG A 96 19.49 2.97 -1.03
N ARG A 97 18.47 3.41 -1.77
CA ARG A 97 17.23 2.67 -2.02
C ARG A 97 16.64 2.97 -3.39
N VAL A 98 16.10 1.93 -4.03
CA VAL A 98 15.26 2.05 -5.23
C VAL A 98 13.90 1.44 -4.92
N ALA A 99 12.85 2.20 -5.21
CA ALA A 99 11.49 1.83 -4.92
C ALA A 99 10.60 1.85 -6.17
N ALA A 100 9.65 0.94 -6.23
CA ALA A 100 8.63 0.93 -7.27
C ALA A 100 7.22 0.90 -6.68
N THR A 101 6.34 1.66 -7.31
CA THR A 101 4.92 1.71 -6.97
C THR A 101 4.09 1.05 -8.06
N CYS A 102 3.11 0.23 -7.66
CA CYS A 102 2.19 -0.42 -8.60
C CYS A 102 2.98 -1.20 -9.69
N VAL A 103 2.54 -1.07 -10.94
CA VAL A 103 3.19 -1.60 -12.15
C VAL A 103 4.60 -1.07 -12.42
N GLY A 104 5.10 -0.07 -11.69
CA GLY A 104 6.51 0.34 -11.75
C GLY A 104 7.48 -0.81 -11.42
N ALA A 105 7.00 -1.86 -10.74
CA ALA A 105 7.77 -3.08 -10.51
C ALA A 105 8.16 -3.79 -11.82
N PHE A 106 7.36 -3.69 -12.89
CA PHE A 106 7.70 -4.23 -14.21
C PHE A 106 8.90 -3.50 -14.82
N THR A 107 9.00 -2.18 -14.63
CA THR A 107 10.15 -1.39 -15.08
C THR A 107 11.43 -1.81 -14.35
N LEU A 108 11.36 -2.04 -13.03
CA LEU A 108 12.50 -2.57 -12.27
C LEU A 108 12.87 -4.00 -12.68
N ALA A 109 11.88 -4.83 -12.99
CA ALA A 109 12.09 -6.18 -13.50
C ALA A 109 12.81 -6.18 -14.85
N GLU A 110 12.36 -5.35 -15.80
CA GLU A 110 12.98 -5.17 -17.11
C GLU A 110 14.40 -4.59 -16.99
N ALA A 111 14.65 -3.74 -16.00
CA ALA A 111 15.99 -3.26 -15.67
C ALA A 111 16.89 -4.37 -15.07
N GLY A 112 16.36 -5.54 -14.73
CA GLY A 112 17.08 -6.64 -14.08
C GLY A 112 17.28 -6.45 -12.58
N LEU A 113 16.68 -5.42 -11.98
CA LEU A 113 16.90 -5.03 -10.59
C LEU A 113 16.12 -5.90 -9.58
N LEU A 114 15.17 -6.70 -10.06
CA LEU A 114 14.36 -7.61 -9.23
C LEU A 114 14.81 -9.07 -9.30
N ASP A 115 15.83 -9.40 -10.10
CA ASP A 115 16.31 -10.79 -10.26
C ASP A 115 16.73 -11.40 -8.91
N GLY A 116 16.07 -12.49 -8.52
CA GLY A 116 16.32 -13.19 -7.25
C GLY A 116 15.75 -12.51 -5.99
N LYS A 117 15.13 -11.34 -6.13
CA LYS A 117 14.56 -10.54 -5.03
C LYS A 117 13.11 -10.93 -4.74
N ARG A 118 12.68 -10.66 -3.52
CA ARG A 118 11.26 -10.60 -3.15
C ARG A 118 10.71 -9.24 -3.58
N ALA A 119 9.58 -9.26 -4.27
CA ALA A 119 8.91 -8.05 -4.72
C ALA A 119 7.39 -8.24 -4.72
N THR A 120 6.65 -7.14 -4.73
CA THR A 120 5.21 -7.11 -4.95
C THR A 120 4.88 -6.07 -6.03
N THR A 121 3.69 -6.16 -6.59
CA THR A 121 3.07 -5.18 -7.49
C THR A 121 1.58 -5.17 -7.20
N HIS A 122 0.81 -4.35 -7.91
CA HIS A 122 -0.64 -4.36 -7.78
C HIS A 122 -1.18 -5.77 -8.07
N TRP A 123 -2.06 -6.27 -7.19
CA TRP A 123 -2.63 -7.62 -7.20
C TRP A 123 -2.99 -8.14 -8.59
N ASN A 124 -3.66 -7.31 -9.40
CA ASN A 124 -4.15 -7.65 -10.74
C ASN A 124 -3.02 -8.08 -11.69
N TYR A 125 -1.78 -7.70 -11.38
CA TYR A 125 -0.60 -7.91 -12.22
C TYR A 125 0.47 -8.76 -11.55
N THR A 126 0.24 -9.27 -10.33
CA THR A 126 1.23 -10.08 -9.59
C THR A 126 1.57 -11.39 -10.33
N ARG A 127 0.54 -12.09 -10.83
CA ARG A 127 0.72 -13.31 -11.63
C ARG A 127 1.44 -13.03 -12.95
N GLU A 128 1.10 -11.94 -13.62
CA GLU A 128 1.77 -11.55 -14.86
C GLU A 128 3.25 -11.25 -14.62
N LEU A 129 3.57 -10.51 -13.55
CA LEU A 129 4.96 -10.21 -13.16
C LEU A 129 5.75 -11.49 -12.91
N GLN A 130 5.17 -12.44 -12.17
CA GLN A 130 5.82 -13.73 -11.87
C GLN A 130 6.06 -14.57 -13.13
N LEU A 131 5.12 -14.57 -14.08
CA LEU A 131 5.22 -15.32 -15.34
C LEU A 131 6.29 -14.73 -16.26
N ARG A 132 6.33 -13.39 -16.40
CA ARG A 132 7.28 -12.69 -17.29
C ARG A 132 8.70 -12.71 -16.74
N TYR A 133 8.87 -12.67 -15.41
CA TYR A 133 10.16 -12.60 -14.75
C TYR A 133 10.29 -13.69 -13.67
N PRO A 134 10.55 -14.95 -14.08
CA PRO A 134 10.47 -16.12 -13.20
C PRO A 134 11.51 -16.15 -12.07
N LYS A 135 12.56 -15.32 -12.15
CA LYS A 135 13.57 -15.18 -11.09
C LYS A 135 13.09 -14.34 -9.91
N ILE A 136 12.03 -13.56 -10.08
CA ILE A 136 11.44 -12.75 -9.00
C ILE A 136 10.65 -13.68 -8.08
N LYS A 137 10.73 -13.46 -6.76
CA LYS A 137 9.90 -14.14 -5.76
C LYS A 137 8.69 -13.26 -5.43
N VAL A 138 7.68 -13.25 -6.30
CA VAL A 138 6.52 -12.35 -6.17
C VAL A 138 5.71 -12.65 -4.90
N GLN A 139 5.38 -11.61 -4.13
CA GLN A 139 4.58 -11.67 -2.92
C GLN A 139 3.17 -11.13 -3.23
N GLU A 140 2.31 -11.98 -3.77
CA GLU A 140 1.02 -11.58 -4.37
C GLU A 140 0.13 -10.74 -3.45
N ASP A 141 0.08 -11.08 -2.16
CA ASP A 141 -0.82 -10.42 -1.22
C ASP A 141 -0.19 -9.28 -0.41
N GLN A 142 1.11 -8.98 -0.53
CA GLN A 142 1.74 -7.94 0.30
C GLN A 142 1.53 -6.54 -0.27
N ILE A 143 1.05 -5.59 0.56
CA ILE A 143 0.92 -4.17 0.16
C ILE A 143 2.27 -3.51 -0.11
N PHE A 144 3.33 -3.95 0.55
CA PHE A 144 4.69 -3.62 0.19
C PHE A 144 5.69 -4.66 0.68
N VAL A 145 6.81 -4.76 -0.04
CA VAL A 145 7.91 -5.68 0.23
C VAL A 145 9.21 -4.88 0.28
N ILE A 146 10.04 -5.20 1.27
CA ILE A 146 11.39 -4.64 1.44
C ILE A 146 12.37 -5.81 1.33
N ASP A 147 13.24 -5.79 0.33
CA ASP A 147 14.33 -6.74 0.12
C ASP A 147 15.65 -5.98 -0.11
N GLY A 148 16.37 -5.73 0.99
CA GLY A 148 17.58 -4.91 0.98
C GLY A 148 17.31 -3.45 0.59
N SER A 149 17.94 -3.00 -0.50
CA SER A 149 17.76 -1.67 -1.10
C SER A 149 16.55 -1.58 -2.03
N ILE A 150 15.88 -2.70 -2.34
CA ILE A 150 14.71 -2.75 -3.25
C ILE A 150 13.41 -2.74 -2.46
N TRP A 151 12.54 -1.77 -2.77
CA TRP A 151 11.30 -1.49 -2.04
C TRP A 151 10.12 -1.41 -3.00
N THR A 152 9.27 -2.43 -3.02
CA THR A 152 8.15 -2.48 -3.97
C THR A 152 6.81 -2.39 -3.26
N SER A 153 5.83 -1.71 -3.86
CA SER A 153 4.48 -1.54 -3.31
C SER A 153 3.42 -1.95 -4.31
N ALA A 154 2.29 -2.45 -3.79
CA ALA A 154 1.04 -2.67 -4.50
C ALA A 154 0.51 -1.44 -5.27
N GLY A 155 1.00 -0.23 -4.93
CA GLY A 155 0.53 1.00 -5.55
C GLY A 155 -0.73 1.55 -4.90
N MET A 156 -1.39 2.49 -5.59
CA MET A 156 -2.56 3.20 -5.07
C MET A 156 -2.27 3.80 -3.68
N THR A 157 -3.09 3.49 -2.67
CA THR A 157 -2.87 3.98 -1.30
C THR A 157 -1.72 3.27 -0.59
N ALA A 158 -1.25 2.11 -1.06
CA ALA A 158 -0.11 1.42 -0.44
C ALA A 158 1.22 2.15 -0.65
N THR A 159 1.26 3.13 -1.55
CA THR A 159 2.40 4.05 -1.71
C THR A 159 2.59 4.94 -0.48
N ILE A 160 1.51 5.32 0.19
CA ILE A 160 1.52 6.06 1.45
C ILE A 160 2.17 5.22 2.54
N ASP A 161 1.76 3.95 2.68
CA ASP A 161 2.35 3.05 3.68
C ASP A 161 3.84 2.79 3.42
N LEU A 162 4.22 2.66 2.14
CA LEU A 162 5.63 2.52 1.77
C LEU A 162 6.42 3.76 2.19
N ALA A 163 5.95 4.98 1.88
CA ALA A 163 6.60 6.22 2.24
C ALA A 163 6.69 6.42 3.77
N LEU A 164 5.64 6.05 4.53
CA LEU A 164 5.69 6.04 5.99
C LEU A 164 6.75 5.08 6.54
N ALA A 165 6.87 3.89 5.94
CA ALA A 165 7.92 2.93 6.29
C ALA A 165 9.33 3.45 5.94
N MET A 166 9.45 4.29 4.90
CA MET A 166 10.71 4.98 4.59
C MET A 166 11.07 5.95 5.71
N ILE A 167 10.13 6.82 6.12
CA ILE A 167 10.35 7.78 7.20
C ILE A 167 10.70 7.08 8.53
N GLU A 168 10.01 5.98 8.83
CA GLU A 168 10.29 5.19 10.03
C GLU A 168 11.73 4.64 10.03
N LYS A 169 12.22 4.17 8.88
CA LYS A 169 13.60 3.69 8.74
C LYS A 169 14.62 4.82 8.74
N ASP A 170 14.27 5.97 8.18
CA ASP A 170 15.19 7.07 7.91
C ASP A 170 15.39 7.99 9.12
N ILE A 171 14.34 8.20 9.92
CA ILE A 171 14.33 9.14 11.04
C ILE A 171 13.84 8.47 12.32
N GLY A 172 12.82 7.63 12.21
CA GLY A 172 12.30 6.87 13.34
C GLY A 172 10.78 6.83 13.40
N SER A 173 10.29 5.90 14.22
CA SER A 173 8.86 5.60 14.34
C SER A 173 8.01 6.73 14.91
N GLU A 174 8.60 7.70 15.63
CA GLU A 174 7.88 8.84 16.19
C GLU A 174 7.40 9.80 15.10
N LEU A 175 8.31 10.25 14.22
CA LEU A 175 7.96 11.11 13.11
C LEU A 175 6.97 10.42 12.14
N ALA A 176 7.21 9.15 11.80
CA ALA A 176 6.30 8.41 10.93
C ALA A 176 4.86 8.38 11.48
N ARG A 177 4.69 8.24 12.80
CA ARG A 177 3.37 8.31 13.45
C ARG A 177 2.77 9.70 13.43
N ALA A 178 3.57 10.74 13.70
CA ALA A 178 3.12 12.13 13.65
C ALA A 178 2.57 12.47 12.26
N VAL A 179 3.31 12.08 11.20
CA VAL A 179 2.90 12.22 9.80
C VAL A 179 1.61 11.45 9.51
N ALA A 180 1.53 10.17 9.90
CA ALA A 180 0.32 9.38 9.69
C ALA A 180 -0.91 9.99 10.39
N LYS A 181 -0.75 10.48 11.62
CA LYS A 181 -1.80 11.17 12.37
C LYS A 181 -2.23 12.47 11.69
N LYS A 182 -1.28 13.27 11.22
CA LYS A 182 -1.54 14.53 10.50
C LYS A 182 -2.30 14.30 9.20
N MET A 183 -2.00 13.19 8.50
CA MET A 183 -2.70 12.75 7.30
C MET A 183 -4.01 12.00 7.57
N VAL A 184 -4.46 11.91 8.83
CA VAL A 184 -5.71 11.24 9.25
C VAL A 184 -5.74 9.76 8.84
N ILE A 185 -4.57 9.11 8.84
CA ILE A 185 -4.43 7.69 8.53
C ILE A 185 -4.69 6.91 9.82
N HIS A 186 -5.88 6.31 9.91
CA HIS A 186 -6.36 5.65 11.13
C HIS A 186 -5.42 4.52 11.59
N HIS A 187 -4.84 3.74 10.68
CA HIS A 187 -3.88 2.67 10.98
C HIS A 187 -2.84 2.56 9.85
N GLN A 188 -1.55 2.67 10.18
CA GLN A 188 -0.47 2.34 9.25
C GLN A 188 -0.53 0.84 8.92
N ARG A 189 -0.68 0.49 7.65
CA ARG A 189 -0.73 -0.91 7.24
C ARG A 189 0.68 -1.48 7.21
N SER A 190 0.88 -2.62 7.85
CA SER A 190 2.17 -3.33 7.78
C SER A 190 2.38 -3.93 6.39
N GLY A 191 3.62 -4.06 5.91
CA GLY A 191 3.92 -4.60 4.57
C GLY A 191 3.27 -5.96 4.27
N GLY A 192 3.18 -6.84 5.28
CA GLY A 192 2.53 -8.14 5.17
C GLY A 192 0.99 -8.13 5.17
N GLN A 193 0.36 -6.95 5.16
CA GLN A 193 -1.09 -6.83 5.04
C GLN A 193 -1.53 -7.13 3.61
N SER A 194 -2.67 -7.84 3.49
CA SER A 194 -3.31 -8.14 2.21
C SER A 194 -3.63 -6.86 1.42
N GLN A 195 -3.35 -6.86 0.11
CA GLN A 195 -3.68 -5.74 -0.79
C GLN A 195 -5.20 -5.48 -0.86
N PHE A 196 -6.00 -6.54 -0.85
CA PHE A 196 -7.46 -6.51 -0.91
C PHE A 196 -8.05 -7.36 0.21
N SER A 197 -9.30 -7.10 0.56
CA SER A 197 -10.05 -8.06 1.36
C SER A 197 -10.25 -9.35 0.54
N ALA A 198 -10.27 -10.51 1.19
CA ALA A 198 -10.62 -11.79 0.57
C ALA A 198 -12.02 -11.75 -0.08
N VAL A 199 -12.83 -10.76 0.31
CA VAL A 199 -14.12 -10.39 -0.28
C VAL A 199 -14.01 -9.90 -1.73
N PHE A 200 -13.00 -9.09 -2.06
CA PHE A 200 -12.80 -8.56 -3.43
C PHE A 200 -12.14 -9.58 -4.36
N GLN A 201 -11.30 -10.49 -3.83
CA GLN A 201 -10.57 -11.49 -4.62
C GLN A 201 -11.46 -12.48 -5.40
N LEU A 202 -12.76 -12.55 -5.08
CA LEU A 202 -13.65 -13.56 -5.62
C LEU A 202 -14.51 -13.07 -6.80
N GLU A 203 -14.47 -11.77 -7.15
CA GLU A 203 -15.24 -11.08 -8.22
C GLU A 203 -16.27 -11.95 -8.96
N PRO A 204 -17.38 -12.36 -8.31
CA PRO A 204 -18.25 -13.37 -8.89
C PRO A 204 -19.16 -12.70 -9.90
N LYS A 205 -19.20 -13.26 -11.11
CA LYS A 205 -19.94 -12.68 -12.23
C LYS A 205 -21.43 -13.00 -12.16
N SER A 206 -21.81 -14.08 -11.47
CA SER A 206 -23.21 -14.49 -11.31
C SER A 206 -23.75 -14.24 -9.90
N ASP A 207 -25.02 -13.85 -9.83
CA ASP A 207 -25.78 -13.69 -8.58
C ASP A 207 -25.75 -14.96 -7.71
N ARG A 208 -25.62 -16.13 -8.34
CA ARG A 208 -25.58 -17.44 -7.65
C ARG A 208 -24.30 -17.64 -6.85
N VAL A 209 -23.13 -17.34 -7.43
CA VAL A 209 -21.85 -17.43 -6.71
C VAL A 209 -21.76 -16.31 -5.68
N GLN A 210 -22.27 -15.12 -5.98
CA GLN A 210 -22.39 -14.03 -5.01
C GLN A 210 -23.23 -14.43 -3.79
N ALA A 211 -24.38 -15.09 -4.00
CA ALA A 211 -25.24 -15.58 -2.92
C ALA A 211 -24.53 -16.60 -2.03
N ALA A 212 -23.80 -17.56 -2.60
CA ALA A 212 -23.01 -18.52 -1.83
C ALA A 212 -21.92 -17.84 -0.98
N LEU A 213 -21.26 -16.82 -1.51
CA LEU A 213 -20.23 -16.06 -0.78
C LEU A 213 -20.83 -15.18 0.31
N ALA A 214 -21.97 -14.55 0.06
CA ALA A 214 -22.71 -13.81 1.07
C ALA A 214 -23.17 -14.73 2.22
N PHE A 215 -23.68 -15.92 1.89
CA PHE A 215 -24.02 -16.95 2.86
C PHE A 215 -22.78 -17.39 3.66
N ALA A 216 -21.67 -17.70 2.98
CA ALA A 216 -20.43 -18.09 3.63
C ALA A 216 -19.96 -17.06 4.66
N ARG A 217 -19.94 -15.77 4.29
CA ARG A 217 -19.50 -14.67 5.17
C ARG A 217 -20.31 -14.59 6.45
N LYS A 218 -21.63 -14.76 6.36
CA LYS A 218 -22.53 -14.76 7.54
C LYS A 218 -22.36 -16.01 8.41
N ASN A 219 -21.78 -17.09 7.87
CA ASN A 219 -21.76 -18.41 8.49
C ASN A 219 -20.34 -19.00 8.66
N LEU A 220 -19.30 -18.16 8.68
CA LEU A 220 -17.90 -18.60 8.72
C LEU A 220 -17.58 -19.51 9.91
N HIS A 221 -18.22 -19.25 11.07
CA HIS A 221 -18.12 -20.04 12.31
C HIS A 221 -18.68 -21.46 12.19
N THR A 222 -19.49 -21.75 11.17
CA THR A 222 -20.10 -23.06 10.95
C THR A 222 -19.28 -23.92 9.98
N ARG A 223 -19.62 -25.22 9.88
CA ARG A 223 -19.07 -26.10 8.85
C ARG A 223 -19.65 -25.74 7.48
N LEU A 224 -18.88 -25.05 6.64
CA LEU A 224 -19.25 -24.70 5.27
C LEU A 224 -18.74 -25.76 4.28
N THR A 225 -19.59 -26.75 3.99
CA THR A 225 -19.29 -27.77 2.97
C THR A 225 -19.71 -27.28 1.58
N VAL A 226 -19.24 -27.96 0.53
CA VAL A 226 -19.63 -27.65 -0.86
C VAL A 226 -21.14 -27.75 -1.04
N GLU A 227 -21.78 -28.71 -0.38
CA GLU A 227 -23.21 -28.96 -0.46
C GLU A 227 -24.00 -27.77 0.09
N ARG A 228 -23.60 -27.24 1.27
CA ARG A 228 -24.27 -26.08 1.87
C ARG A 228 -24.09 -24.79 1.06
N LEU A 229 -22.92 -24.62 0.45
CA LEU A 229 -22.67 -23.48 -0.43
C LEU A 229 -23.45 -23.60 -1.75
N ALA A 230 -23.56 -24.81 -2.29
CA ALA A 230 -24.32 -25.09 -3.49
C ALA A 230 -25.83 -24.88 -3.26
N GLU A 231 -26.34 -25.29 -2.09
CA GLU A 231 -27.71 -25.02 -1.65
C GLU A 231 -27.99 -23.51 -1.60
N ALA A 232 -27.09 -22.73 -0.99
CA ALA A 232 -27.20 -21.26 -0.96
C ALA A 232 -27.12 -20.60 -2.36
N ALA A 233 -26.53 -21.27 -3.35
CA ALA A 233 -26.49 -20.85 -4.74
C ALA A 233 -27.66 -21.40 -5.59
N HIS A 234 -28.53 -22.23 -5.02
CA HIS A 234 -29.54 -23.01 -5.73
C HIS A 234 -28.96 -23.85 -6.90
N LEU A 235 -27.81 -24.48 -6.65
CA LEU A 235 -27.10 -25.33 -7.61
C LEU A 235 -26.85 -26.72 -7.03
N SER A 236 -26.67 -27.72 -7.91
CA SER A 236 -26.10 -29.00 -7.46
C SER A 236 -24.63 -28.84 -7.06
N PRO A 237 -24.08 -29.69 -6.16
CA PRO A 237 -22.68 -29.58 -5.71
C PRO A 237 -21.63 -29.64 -6.84
N ARG A 238 -21.95 -30.35 -7.94
CA ARG A 238 -21.09 -30.44 -9.12
C ARG A 238 -21.13 -29.16 -9.94
N GLN A 239 -22.34 -28.61 -10.20
CA GLN A 239 -22.49 -27.35 -10.92
C GLN A 239 -21.86 -26.20 -10.16
N PHE A 240 -22.07 -26.14 -8.84
CA PHE A 240 -21.48 -25.12 -7.99
C PHE A 240 -19.95 -25.14 -8.03
N ARG A 241 -19.32 -26.31 -7.85
CA ARG A 241 -17.84 -26.41 -7.91
C ARG A 241 -17.27 -25.87 -9.22
N ARG A 242 -17.91 -26.22 -10.34
CA ARG A 242 -17.50 -25.76 -11.66
C ARG A 242 -17.71 -24.25 -11.82
N ALA A 243 -18.94 -23.77 -11.61
CA ALA A 243 -19.25 -22.34 -11.73
C ALA A 243 -18.39 -21.47 -10.82
N PHE A 244 -18.17 -21.90 -9.57
CA PHE A 244 -17.33 -21.20 -8.61
C PHE A 244 -15.87 -21.12 -9.09
N ALA A 245 -15.28 -22.23 -9.55
CA ALA A 245 -13.91 -22.23 -10.04
C ALA A 245 -13.76 -21.43 -11.34
N ASP A 246 -14.72 -21.56 -12.26
CA ASP A 246 -14.74 -20.86 -13.54
C ASP A 246 -14.88 -19.33 -13.34
N GLU A 247 -15.66 -18.88 -12.35
CA GLU A 247 -15.87 -17.46 -12.07
C GLU A 247 -14.78 -16.85 -11.17
N THR A 248 -14.36 -17.55 -10.11
CA THR A 248 -13.47 -16.97 -9.08
C THR A 248 -12.00 -17.36 -9.25
N GLY A 249 -11.69 -18.30 -10.14
CA GLY A 249 -10.34 -18.83 -10.36
C GLY A 249 -9.79 -19.71 -9.22
N VAL A 250 -10.56 -19.93 -8.14
CA VAL A 250 -10.13 -20.72 -6.98
C VAL A 250 -11.19 -21.73 -6.54
N LEU A 251 -10.76 -22.76 -5.81
CA LEU A 251 -11.68 -23.77 -5.28
C LEU A 251 -12.50 -23.22 -4.09
N PRO A 252 -13.77 -23.63 -3.92
CA PRO A 252 -14.62 -23.15 -2.82
C PRO A 252 -13.97 -23.28 -1.43
N ALA A 253 -13.36 -24.42 -1.13
CA ALA A 253 -12.72 -24.65 0.16
C ALA A 253 -11.56 -23.66 0.44
N LYS A 254 -10.82 -23.28 -0.60
CA LYS A 254 -9.73 -22.31 -0.50
C LYS A 254 -10.26 -20.90 -0.27
N ALA A 255 -11.32 -20.52 -0.99
CA ALA A 255 -12.01 -19.24 -0.77
C ALA A 255 -12.55 -19.12 0.66
N ILE A 256 -13.17 -20.17 1.19
CA ILE A 256 -13.62 -20.19 2.59
C ILE A 256 -12.45 -20.05 3.56
N GLU A 257 -11.35 -20.78 3.36
CA GLU A 257 -10.14 -20.64 4.21
C GLU A 257 -9.65 -19.18 4.24
N ASN A 258 -9.58 -18.51 3.09
CA ASN A 258 -9.16 -17.11 2.98
C ASN A 258 -10.13 -16.15 3.68
N LEU A 259 -11.46 -16.33 3.50
CA LEU A 259 -12.46 -15.52 4.21
C LEU A 259 -12.35 -15.69 5.74
N ARG A 260 -12.09 -16.91 6.22
CA ARG A 260 -11.87 -17.17 7.66
C ARG A 260 -10.59 -16.52 8.18
N LEU A 261 -9.51 -16.59 7.40
CA LEU A 261 -8.25 -15.94 7.74
C LEU A 261 -8.42 -14.42 7.86
N GLU A 262 -9.15 -13.81 6.94
CA GLU A 262 -9.43 -12.38 6.99
C GLU A 262 -10.28 -12.01 8.21
N ALA A 263 -11.37 -12.74 8.47
CA ALA A 263 -12.20 -12.50 9.65
C ALA A 263 -11.39 -12.65 10.95
N ALA A 264 -10.53 -13.67 11.04
CA ALA A 264 -9.65 -13.88 12.18
C ALA A 264 -8.65 -12.73 12.34
N ARG A 265 -8.11 -12.21 11.23
CA ARG A 265 -7.22 -11.05 11.23
C ARG A 265 -7.89 -9.81 11.80
N LEU A 266 -9.12 -9.51 11.38
CA LEU A 266 -9.90 -8.38 11.89
C LEU A 266 -10.20 -8.56 13.39
N MET A 267 -10.60 -9.75 13.82
CA MET A 267 -10.84 -10.03 15.24
C MET A 267 -9.58 -9.94 16.10
N LEU A 268 -8.41 -10.31 15.56
CA LEU A 268 -7.13 -10.12 16.24
C LEU A 268 -6.81 -8.65 16.44
N ALA A 269 -7.22 -7.79 15.50
CA ALA A 269 -7.06 -6.36 15.60
C ALA A 269 -8.05 -5.78 16.62
N ASP A 270 -9.33 -6.12 16.51
CA ASP A 270 -10.41 -5.41 17.21
C ASP A 270 -10.72 -5.91 18.62
N SER A 271 -10.37 -7.15 18.93
CA SER A 271 -10.74 -7.78 20.20
C SER A 271 -9.56 -8.18 21.08
N ARG A 272 -9.86 -8.52 22.34
CA ARG A 272 -8.93 -9.17 23.26
C ARG A 272 -9.17 -10.67 23.42
N HIS A 273 -10.04 -11.26 22.59
CA HIS A 273 -10.44 -12.66 22.72
C HIS A 273 -9.22 -13.61 22.70
N PRO A 274 -9.24 -14.71 23.47
CA PRO A 274 -8.24 -15.77 23.33
C PRO A 274 -8.13 -16.26 21.88
N LEU A 275 -6.94 -16.73 21.46
CA LEU A 275 -6.76 -17.24 20.09
C LEU A 275 -7.68 -18.42 19.77
N GLU A 276 -8.02 -19.22 20.77
CA GLU A 276 -8.95 -20.33 20.67
C GLU A 276 -10.37 -19.86 20.36
N THR A 277 -10.84 -18.82 21.06
CA THR A 277 -12.13 -18.18 20.77
C THR A 277 -12.17 -17.60 19.36
N ILE A 278 -11.09 -16.95 18.90
CA ILE A 278 -11.02 -16.43 17.53
C ILE A 278 -11.07 -17.56 16.52
N ALA A 279 -10.33 -18.66 16.74
CA ALA A 279 -10.36 -19.82 15.85
C ALA A 279 -11.78 -20.38 15.72
N GLN A 280 -12.50 -20.56 16.84
CA GLN A 280 -13.87 -21.04 16.84
C GLN A 280 -14.84 -20.06 16.15
N GLN A 281 -14.80 -18.77 16.50
CA GLN A 281 -15.69 -17.76 15.93
C GLN A 281 -15.45 -17.51 14.44
N THR A 282 -14.27 -17.85 13.93
CA THR A 282 -13.95 -17.77 12.50
C THR A 282 -14.02 -19.12 11.81
N GLY A 283 -14.38 -20.20 12.52
CA GLY A 283 -14.65 -21.53 11.97
C GLY A 283 -13.41 -22.36 11.62
N PHE A 284 -12.24 -22.05 12.21
CA PHE A 284 -11.15 -23.01 12.27
C PHE A 284 -11.45 -24.08 13.32
N ALA A 285 -11.10 -25.34 13.01
CA ALA A 285 -11.36 -26.44 13.95
C ALA A 285 -10.58 -26.29 15.25
N ASP A 286 -9.36 -25.75 15.18
CA ASP A 286 -8.49 -25.55 16.32
C ASP A 286 -7.48 -24.42 16.05
N ARG A 287 -6.79 -24.01 17.12
CA ARG A 287 -5.76 -22.96 17.10
C ARG A 287 -4.59 -23.30 16.18
N GLU A 288 -4.21 -24.58 16.06
CA GLU A 288 -3.05 -24.98 15.27
C GLU A 288 -3.34 -25.01 13.76
N ARG A 289 -4.58 -25.34 13.35
CA ARG A 289 -5.05 -25.16 11.97
C ARG A 289 -5.08 -23.69 11.59
N MET A 290 -5.60 -22.83 12.47
CA MET A 290 -5.55 -21.38 12.25
C MET A 290 -4.10 -20.90 12.13
N ARG A 291 -3.20 -21.32 13.04
CA ARG A 291 -1.78 -20.96 13.00
C ARG A 291 -1.11 -21.38 11.69
N ARG A 292 -1.33 -22.63 11.24
CA ARG A 292 -0.78 -23.13 9.98
C ARG A 292 -1.30 -22.35 8.77
N ALA A 293 -2.58 -22.01 8.75
CA ALA A 293 -3.17 -21.21 7.68
C ALA A 293 -2.58 -19.78 7.67
N PHE A 294 -2.38 -19.16 8.85
CA PHE A 294 -1.72 -17.86 9.00
C PHE A 294 -0.27 -17.86 8.52
N LEU A 295 0.51 -18.89 8.86
CA LEU A 295 1.88 -19.02 8.38
C LEU A 295 1.95 -19.18 6.86
N ARG A 296 1.01 -19.94 6.29
CA ARG A 296 0.95 -20.18 4.84
C ARG A 296 0.57 -18.93 4.05
N VAL A 297 -0.38 -18.13 4.55
CA VAL A 297 -0.93 -16.98 3.82
C VAL A 297 -0.26 -15.67 4.19
N PHE A 298 0.01 -15.42 5.47
CA PHE A 298 0.58 -14.15 5.94
C PHE A 298 2.07 -14.22 6.30
N GLY A 299 2.69 -15.42 6.26
CA GLY A 299 4.09 -15.60 6.64
C GLY A 299 4.39 -15.42 8.14
N GLN A 300 3.37 -15.17 8.97
CA GLN A 300 3.54 -14.95 10.41
C GLN A 300 2.38 -15.55 11.23
N PRO A 301 2.64 -16.03 12.46
CA PRO A 301 1.62 -16.63 13.30
C PRO A 301 0.65 -15.58 13.89
N PRO A 302 -0.60 -15.96 14.24
CA PRO A 302 -1.63 -15.06 14.77
C PRO A 302 -1.17 -14.20 15.96
N GLN A 303 -0.35 -14.77 16.84
CA GLN A 303 0.14 -14.09 18.05
C GLN A 303 1.15 -12.99 17.74
N ALA A 304 1.99 -13.16 16.71
CA ALA A 304 2.91 -12.13 16.27
C ALA A 304 2.15 -10.91 15.71
N MET A 305 1.14 -11.19 14.90
CA MET A 305 0.26 -10.15 14.35
C MET A 305 -0.53 -9.42 15.44
N ARG A 306 -1.06 -10.14 16.45
CA ARG A 306 -1.73 -9.50 17.60
C ARG A 306 -0.79 -8.57 18.37
N ARG A 307 0.49 -8.95 18.55
CA ARG A 307 1.47 -8.09 19.22
C ARG A 307 1.72 -6.80 18.44
N GLN A 308 1.80 -6.88 17.11
CA GLN A 308 1.94 -5.70 16.24
C GLN A 308 0.73 -4.75 16.42
N VAL A 309 -0.49 -5.27 16.37
CA VAL A 309 -1.70 -4.44 16.53
C VAL A 309 -1.81 -3.86 17.95
N ARG A 310 -1.50 -4.65 18.99
CA ARG A 310 -1.52 -4.15 20.39
C ARG A 310 -0.46 -3.08 20.64
N ARG A 311 0.73 -3.25 20.06
CA ARG A 311 1.80 -2.25 20.14
C ARG A 311 1.35 -0.93 19.50
N ALA A 312 0.70 -0.99 18.33
CA ALA A 312 0.09 0.19 17.72
C ALA A 312 -0.96 0.86 18.67
N ARG A 313 -1.92 0.09 19.19
CA ARG A 313 -2.98 0.63 20.08
C ARG A 313 -2.50 1.16 21.43
N GLN A 314 -1.45 0.59 22.02
CA GLN A 314 -0.88 1.08 23.28
C GLN A 314 -0.14 2.41 23.08
N LEU A 315 0.42 2.64 21.89
CA LEU A 315 1.05 3.91 21.54
C LEU A 315 0.01 5.00 21.29
N ASP A 316 -1.16 4.68 20.72
CA ASP A 316 -2.26 5.63 20.55
C ASP A 316 -2.85 6.13 21.88
N ARG A 317 -2.88 5.26 22.91
CA ARG A 317 -3.39 5.62 24.24
C ARG A 317 -2.42 6.46 25.08
N ASN A 318 -1.12 6.42 24.77
CA ASN A 318 -0.09 7.13 25.51
C ASN A 318 0.22 8.52 24.92
N VAL A 319 -0.56 9.00 23.96
CA VAL A 319 -0.50 10.40 23.52
C VAL A 319 -1.21 11.25 24.58
N PRO A 320 -0.50 12.10 25.36
CA PRO A 320 -1.17 12.94 26.34
C PRO A 320 -2.05 13.95 25.62
N SER A 321 -3.30 14.09 26.08
CA SER A 321 -4.32 15.03 25.60
C SER A 321 -3.93 16.53 25.72
N GLY A 322 -2.69 16.84 26.11
CA GLY A 322 -2.18 18.18 26.36
C GLY A 322 -1.76 18.97 25.11
N SER A 323 -1.69 18.35 23.93
CA SER A 323 -1.24 19.00 22.70
C SER A 323 -2.25 19.98 22.07
N LEU A 324 -3.43 20.18 22.68
CA LEU A 324 -4.41 21.20 22.27
C LEU A 324 -4.22 22.58 22.92
N ARG A 325 -3.38 22.71 23.96
CA ARG A 325 -3.05 24.02 24.55
C ARG A 325 -1.96 24.75 23.77
N ALA A 326 -0.90 24.05 23.36
CA ALA A 326 0.20 24.65 22.59
C ALA A 326 -0.22 25.19 21.21
N LEU A 327 -1.32 24.68 20.63
CA LEU A 327 -1.87 25.16 19.36
C LEU A 327 -2.75 26.41 19.50
N ARG A 328 -3.28 26.71 20.69
CA ARG A 328 -4.03 27.96 20.93
C ARG A 328 -3.11 29.16 21.12
N ASP A 329 -1.92 28.94 21.68
CA ASP A 329 -0.95 30.00 21.94
C ASP A 329 -0.19 30.39 20.64
N ALA A 330 -0.05 29.45 19.69
CA ALA A 330 0.54 29.72 18.38
C ALA A 330 -0.37 30.53 17.45
N ASP A 331 -1.70 30.32 17.50
CA ASP A 331 -2.67 31.09 16.70
C ASP A 331 -2.78 32.56 17.15
N GLN A 332 -2.46 32.88 18.41
CA GLN A 332 -2.47 34.27 18.91
C GLN A 332 -1.23 35.08 18.52
N MET A 333 -0.17 34.46 17.98
CA MET A 333 1.06 35.15 17.60
C MET A 333 1.16 35.51 16.10
N ILE A 334 0.21 35.10 15.25
CA ILE A 334 0.27 35.32 13.79
C ILE A 334 -0.60 36.50 13.31
N SER A 335 -1.23 37.28 14.21
CA SER A 335 -1.99 38.48 13.82
C SER A 335 -1.44 39.71 14.54
N PRO A 336 -0.54 40.48 13.90
CA PRO A 336 -1.01 41.62 13.09
C PRO A 336 -0.06 41.98 11.93
N ALA A 337 -0.13 41.29 10.79
CA ALA A 337 0.54 41.75 9.55
C ALA A 337 -0.44 42.03 8.40
N ALA A 338 -1.72 41.67 8.54
CA ALA A 338 -2.73 41.83 7.49
C ALA A 338 -3.45 43.20 7.50
N ALA A 339 -3.20 44.08 8.47
CA ALA A 339 -3.95 45.33 8.62
C ALA A 339 -3.33 46.57 7.96
N THR A 340 -2.13 46.48 7.37
CA THR A 340 -1.41 47.66 6.85
C THR A 340 -1.46 47.81 5.31
N LEU A 341 -1.95 46.81 4.56
CA LEU A 341 -1.97 46.85 3.09
C LEU A 341 -3.28 47.37 2.46
N GLN A 342 -4.27 47.80 3.26
CA GLN A 342 -5.55 48.34 2.75
C GLN A 342 -5.71 49.87 2.87
N ARG A 343 -4.66 50.64 3.23
CA ARG A 343 -4.77 52.10 3.40
C ARG A 343 -4.13 53.00 2.33
N ASN A 344 -3.47 52.44 1.30
CA ASN A 344 -2.79 53.26 0.28
C ASN A 344 -3.21 52.92 -1.16
N ALA A 345 -4.48 53.15 -1.51
CA ALA A 345 -4.90 53.29 -2.91
C ALA A 345 -5.21 54.77 -3.17
N PRO A 346 -4.59 55.43 -4.18
CA PRO A 346 -4.88 56.82 -4.48
C PRO A 346 -6.20 56.94 -5.25
N SER A 347 -7.05 57.85 -4.82
CA SER A 347 -8.23 58.34 -5.54
C SER A 347 -7.78 59.21 -6.72
N GLY A 348 -8.05 58.76 -7.94
CA GLY A 348 -7.91 59.56 -9.15
C GLY A 348 -9.28 59.97 -9.69
N ASP A 349 -9.61 61.25 -9.53
CA ASP A 349 -10.62 61.98 -10.31
C ASP A 349 -10.05 62.34 -11.68
N SER A 350 -10.83 62.11 -12.74
CA SER A 350 -10.99 62.88 -14.00
C SER A 350 -11.35 61.95 -15.16
#